data_AF-A0AAV3U2K3-F1
#
_entry.id   AF-A0AAV3U2K3-F1
#
_cell.length_a   1.000
_cell.length_b   1.000
_cell.length_c   1.000
_cell.angle_alpha   90.00
_cell.angle_beta   90.00
_cell.angle_gamma   90.00
#
_symmetry.space_group_name_H-M   'P 1'
#
loop_
_entity.id
_entity.type
_entity.pdbx_description
1 polymer ?
#
loop_
_entity_poly.entity_id
_entity_poly.type
_entity_poly.pdbx_seq_one_letter_code
_entity_poly.pdbx_strand_id
1 'polypeptide(L)' 'MDQKQLNKREREQNLEQAFVCSQDLGGHNILIVDDVVTTGATVNTLAGQLLEAGANTVDVFTLARTPKPSDK' A
#
# COMPACT_ATOMS: atom_id res chain seq x y z
N MET A 1 11.72 -28.07 -2.91
CA MET A 1 10.97 -26.86 -2.51
C MET A 1 11.26 -25.79 -3.54
N ASP A 2 10.22 -25.20 -4.13
CA ASP A 2 10.28 -24.36 -5.34
C ASP A 2 10.70 -22.91 -4.98
N GLN A 3 11.81 -22.44 -5.57
CA GLN A 3 12.37 -21.09 -5.36
C GLN A 3 11.36 -19.97 -5.68
N LYS A 4 10.36 -20.23 -6.53
CA LYS A 4 9.33 -19.24 -6.87
C LYS A 4 8.43 -18.84 -5.71
N GLN A 5 8.15 -19.76 -4.77
CA GLN A 5 7.31 -19.46 -3.60
C GLN A 5 8.05 -18.63 -2.55
N LEU A 6 9.36 -18.84 -2.40
CA LEU A 6 10.22 -18.04 -1.52
C LEU A 6 10.30 -16.59 -2.00
N ASN A 7 10.53 -16.36 -3.29
CA ASN A 7 10.55 -15.02 -3.89
C ASN A 7 9.24 -14.24 -3.70
N LYS A 8 8.09 -14.93 -3.72
CA LYS A 8 6.79 -14.27 -3.50
C LYS A 8 6.63 -13.84 -2.05
N ARG A 9 6.93 -14.72 -1.09
CA ARG A 9 6.88 -14.42 0.35
C ARG A 9 7.88 -13.35 0.75
N GLU A 10 9.10 -13.42 0.24
CA GLU A 10 10.14 -12.41 0.48
C GLU A 10 9.76 -11.06 -0.11
N ARG A 11 9.13 -11.02 -1.30
CA ARG A 11 8.59 -9.76 -1.85
C ARG A 11 7.44 -9.20 -1.02
N GLU A 12 6.54 -10.06 -0.53
CA GLU A 12 5.45 -9.65 0.36
C GLU A 12 5.99 -9.09 1.68
N GLN A 13 6.97 -9.76 2.30
CA GLN A 13 7.64 -9.30 3.53
C GLN A 13 8.47 -8.03 3.32
N ASN A 14 9.19 -7.90 2.21
CA ASN A 14 9.95 -6.68 1.89
C ASN A 14 9.03 -5.47 1.69
N LEU A 15 7.82 -5.68 1.15
CA LEU A 15 6.84 -4.60 1.00
C LEU A 15 6.31 -4.14 2.36
N GLU A 16 5.98 -5.06 3.27
CA GLU A 16 5.48 -4.73 4.62
C GLU A 16 6.43 -3.83 5.44
N GLN A 17 7.75 -3.91 5.20
CA GLN A 17 8.75 -3.07 5.87
C GLN A 17 9.33 -1.95 4.99
N ALA A 18 8.78 -1.74 3.78
CA ALA A 18 9.31 -0.73 2.87
C ALA A 18 8.98 0.72 3.30
N PHE A 19 7.97 0.90 4.14
CA PHE A 19 7.43 2.21 4.49
C PHE A 19 7.34 2.36 6.01
N VAL A 20 7.69 3.55 6.50
CA VAL A 20 7.59 3.94 7.91
C VAL A 20 7.10 5.38 7.97
N CYS A 21 6.09 5.65 8.80
CA CYS A 21 5.69 7.01 9.14
C CYS A 21 6.23 7.36 10.54
N SER A 22 7.07 8.38 10.63
CA SER A 22 7.69 8.83 11.90
C SER A 22 6.99 10.03 12.53
N GLN A 23 5.91 10.51 11.93
CA GLN A 23 5.12 11.64 12.39
C GLN A 23 3.83 11.16 13.05
N ASP A 24 3.34 11.92 14.03
CA ASP A 24 1.97 11.75 14.53
C ASP A 24 1.00 12.45 13.56
N LEU A 25 0.10 11.67 12.97
CA LEU A 25 -0.90 12.13 12.01
C LEU A 25 -2.28 12.30 12.66
N GLY A 26 -2.36 12.27 13.99
CA GLY A 26 -3.59 12.48 14.75
C GLY A 26 -4.42 13.66 14.23
N GLY A 27 -5.69 13.40 13.95
CA GLY A 27 -6.64 14.41 13.49
C GLY A 27 -6.57 14.77 12.00
N HIS A 28 -5.65 14.18 11.22
CA HIS A 28 -5.49 14.49 9.80
C HIS A 28 -6.18 13.47 8.90
N ASN A 29 -6.71 13.95 7.78
CA ASN A 29 -7.16 13.13 6.66
C ASN A 29 -6.08 13.17 5.58
N ILE A 30 -5.60 12.02 5.13
CA ILE A 30 -4.46 11.91 4.21
C ILE A 30 -4.92 11.45 2.83
N LEU A 31 -4.41 12.09 1.78
CA LEU A 31 -4.60 11.67 0.40
C LEU A 31 -3.27 11.21 -0.19
N ILE A 32 -3.22 9.94 -0.58
CA ILE A 32 -2.11 9.39 -1.39
C ILE A 32 -2.42 9.67 -2.85
N VAL A 33 -1.46 10.27 -3.56
CA VAL A 33 -1.55 10.54 -5.00
C VAL A 33 -0.48 9.74 -5.73
N ASP A 34 -0.89 8.94 -6.70
CA ASP A 34 0.01 8.14 -7.54
C ASP A 34 -0.47 8.11 -8.99
N ASP A 35 0.42 7.95 -9.96
CA ASP A 35 0.02 7.95 -11.37
C ASP A 35 -0.73 6.66 -11.76
N VAL A 36 -0.22 5.49 -11.35
CA VAL A 36 -0.78 4.18 -11.69
C VAL A 36 -0.78 3.21 -10.51
N VAL A 37 -1.97 2.74 -10.13
CA VAL A 37 -2.12 1.66 -9.14
C VAL A 37 -2.34 0.32 -9.84
N THR A 38 -1.40 -0.62 -9.65
CA THR A 38 -1.53 -1.99 -10.19
C THR A 38 -2.32 -2.89 -9.23
N THR A 39 -1.65 -3.75 -8.45
CA THR A 39 -2.29 -4.65 -7.48
C THR A 39 -2.83 -3.93 -6.25
N GLY A 40 -2.39 -2.68 -6.02
CA GLY A 40 -2.68 -1.92 -4.81
C GLY A 40 -1.77 -2.28 -3.62
N ALA A 41 -0.83 -3.22 -3.76
CA ALA A 41 0.01 -3.66 -2.64
C ALA A 41 0.78 -2.49 -2.00
N THR A 42 1.44 -1.66 -2.82
CA THR A 42 2.20 -0.50 -2.35
C THR A 42 1.33 0.51 -1.59
N VAL A 43 0.22 0.96 -2.20
CA VAL A 43 -0.66 1.96 -1.58
C VAL A 43 -1.37 1.43 -0.34
N ASN A 44 -1.68 0.14 -0.28
CA ASN A 44 -2.28 -0.48 0.90
C ASN A 44 -1.28 -0.52 2.07
N THR A 45 -0.02 -0.89 1.82
CA THR A 45 0.99 -0.88 2.87
C THR A 45 1.25 0.54 3.37
N LEU A 46 1.39 1.52 2.48
CA LEU A 46 1.51 2.94 2.84
C LEU A 46 0.31 3.42 3.67
N ALA A 47 -0.92 3.12 3.23
CA ALA A 47 -2.12 3.51 3.95
C ALA A 47 -2.18 2.88 5.35
N GLY A 48 -1.77 1.61 5.49
CA GLY A 48 -1.64 0.96 6.80
C GLY A 48 -0.71 1.72 7.73
N GLN A 49 0.49 2.07 7.27
CA GLN A 49 1.47 2.83 8.07
C GLN A 49 0.97 4.22 8.46
N LEU A 50 0.23 4.90 7.59
CA LEU A 50 -0.36 6.21 7.87
C LEU A 50 -1.51 6.13 8.88
N LEU A 51 -2.33 5.07 8.80
CA LEU A 51 -3.38 4.81 9.79
C LEU A 51 -2.80 4.44 11.16
N GLU A 52 -1.76 3.60 11.18
CA GLU A 52 -1.01 3.26 12.41
C GLU A 52 -0.39 4.50 13.06
N ALA A 53 0.03 5.49 12.25
CA ALA A 53 0.52 6.78 12.71
C ALA A 53 -0.59 7.75 13.18
N GLY A 54 -1.87 7.34 13.18
CA GLY A 54 -2.98 8.10 13.76
C GLY A 54 -3.81 8.91 12.77
N ALA A 55 -3.65 8.71 11.46
CA ALA A 55 -4.51 9.36 10.47
C ALA A 55 -5.99 8.94 10.67
N ASN A 56 -6.92 9.90 10.55
CA ASN A 56 -8.36 9.64 10.64
C ASN A 56 -8.87 8.85 9.43
N THR A 57 -8.39 9.23 8.25
CA THR A 57 -8.74 8.59 6.97
C THR A 57 -7.53 8.62 6.04
N VAL A 58 -7.46 7.63 5.16
CA VAL A 58 -6.48 7.58 4.07
C VAL A 58 -7.21 7.23 2.78
N ASP A 59 -7.25 8.20 1.86
CA ASP A 59 -7.80 8.03 0.51
C ASP A 59 -6.68 7.88 -0.51
N VAL A 60 -6.98 7.23 -1.63
CA VAL A 60 -6.04 7.06 -2.74
C VAL A 60 -6.64 7.61 -4.03
N PHE A 61 -5.94 8.55 -4.64
CA PHE A 61 -6.26 9.08 -5.96
C PHE A 61 -5.21 8.65 -6.97
N THR A 62 -5.66 8.11 -8.10
CA THR A 62 -4.77 7.68 -9.18
C THR A 62 -5.37 7.90 -10.56
N LEU A 63 -4.51 8.14 -11.55
CA LEU A 63 -4.95 8.36 -12.93
C LEU A 63 -5.34 7.05 -13.61
N ALA A 64 -4.70 5.94 -13.26
CA ALA A 64 -5.00 4.64 -13.83
C ALA A 64 -4.93 3.52 -12.80
N ARG A 65 -5.81 2.53 -12.96
CA ARG A 65 -5.80 1.31 -12.15
C ARG A 65 -5.85 0.07 -13.03
N THR A 66 -5.01 -0.92 -12.74
CA THR A 66 -5.15 -2.24 -13.37
C THR A 66 -6.39 -2.96 -12.82
N PRO A 67 -7.32 -3.45 -13.67
CA PRO A 67 -8.48 -4.22 -13.21
C PRO A 67 -8.05 -5.45 -12.43
N LYS A 68 -8.82 -5.87 -11.42
CA LYS A 68 -8.55 -7.16 -10.79
C LYS A 68 -8.88 -8.26 -11.81
N PRO A 69 -8.20 -9.42 -11.76
CA PRO A 69 -8.50 -10.54 -12.65
C PRO A 69 -9.96 -11.02 -12.62
N SER A 70 -10.68 -10.70 -11.55
CA SER A 70 -12.11 -10.98 -11.33
C SER A 70 -13.07 -9.98 -12.00
N ASP A 71 -12.55 -8.87 -12.52
CA ASP A 71 -13.38 -7.77 -13.04
C ASP A 71 -13.61 -7.91 -14.56
N LYS A 72 -13.60 -9.15 -15.08
CA LYS A 72 -13.85 -9.51 -16.48
C LYS A 72 -15.14 -10.31 -16.63
#